data_AF-A0A7K4BJQ2-F1
#
_entry.id   AF-A0A7K4BJQ2-F1
#
_cell.length_a   1.000
_cell.length_b   1.000
_cell.length_c   1.000
_cell.angle_alpha   90.00
_cell.angle_beta   90.00
_cell.angle_gamma   90.00
#
_symmetry.space_group_name_H-M   'P 1'
#
loop_
_entity.id
_entity.type
_entity.pdbx_description
1 polymer ?
#
loop_
_entity_poly.entity_id
_entity_poly.type
_entity_poly.pdbx_seq_one_letter_code
_entity_poly.pdbx_strand_id
1 'polypeptide(L)' 'MRYLLGKSQHTSLTPAEQDEVRRYVVAEKPEAKDETFDTVVTLGLIIVGAYILYEFIESRSTA' A
#
# COMPACT_ATOMS: atom_id res chain seq x y z
N MET A 1 1.81 -0.09 -6.66
CA MET A 1 1.67 0.11 -5.21
C MET A 1 3.00 0.21 -4.44
N ARG A 2 3.85 -0.84 -4.38
CA ARG A 2 5.15 -0.82 -3.67
C ARG A 2 6.06 0.38 -4.00
N TYR A 3 6.20 0.70 -5.29
CA TYR A 3 6.99 1.85 -5.75
C TYR A 3 6.44 3.20 -5.25
N LEU A 4 5.12 3.41 -5.34
CA LEU A 4 4.47 4.65 -4.92
C LEU A 4 4.53 4.85 -3.40
N LEU A 5 4.37 3.77 -2.63
CA LEU A 5 4.53 3.79 -1.17
C LEU A 5 5.98 4.02 -0.73
N GLY A 6 6.95 3.53 -1.49
CA GLY A 6 8.36 3.87 -1.28
C GLY A 6 8.62 5.35 -1.58
N LYS A 7 8.06 5.86 -2.68
CA LYS A 7 8.20 7.26 -3.08
C LYS A 7 7.56 8.21 -2.05
N SER A 8 6.39 7.88 -1.50
CA SER A 8 5.70 8.71 -0.49
C SER A 8 6.49 8.91 0.80
N GLN A 9 7.41 7.99 1.14
CA GLN A 9 8.29 8.13 2.30
C GLN A 9 9.47 9.08 2.07
N HIS A 10 9.86 9.32 0.81
CA HIS A 10 11.02 10.14 0.44
C HIS A 10 10.65 11.44 -0.29
N THR A 11 9.41 11.56 -0.77
CA THR A 11 8.93 12.67 -1.59
C THR A 11 7.41 12.72 -1.59
N SER A 12 6.84 13.92 -1.74
CA SER A 12 5.40 14.06 -1.93
C SER A 12 4.94 13.46 -3.25
N LEU A 13 3.91 12.62 -3.20
CA LEU A 13 3.28 12.05 -4.40
C LEU A 13 2.47 13.13 -5.13
N THR A 14 2.52 13.10 -6.46
CA THR A 14 1.65 13.93 -7.31
C THR A 14 0.19 13.53 -7.14
N PRO A 15 -0.79 14.43 -7.40
CA PRO A 15 -2.21 14.11 -7.24
C PRO A 15 -2.66 12.85 -8.00
N ALA A 16 -2.11 12.61 -9.20
CA ALA A 16 -2.39 11.40 -9.98
C ALA A 16 -1.87 10.12 -9.29
N GLU A 17 -0.68 10.17 -8.70
CA GLU A 17 -0.11 9.06 -7.94
C GLU A 17 -0.88 8.81 -6.63
N GLN A 18 -1.41 9.87 -6.00
CA GLN A 18 -2.26 9.73 -4.81
C GLN A 18 -3.57 9.01 -5.14
N ASP A 19 -4.21 9.37 -6.26
CA ASP A 19 -5.41 8.69 -6.76
C ASP A 19 -5.14 7.23 -7.12
N GLU A 20 -3.96 6.93 -7.68
CA GLU A 20 -3.55 5.58 -7.99
C GLU A 20 -3.38 4.72 -6.72
N VAL A 21 -2.71 5.24 -5.68
CA VAL A 21 -2.61 4.56 -4.38
C VAL A 21 -3.99 4.36 -3.78
N ARG A 22 -4.87 5.37 -3.81
CA ARG A 22 -6.24 5.27 -3.30
C ARG A 22 -7.03 4.17 -4.02
N ARG A 23 -6.94 4.06 -5.35
CA ARG A 23 -7.61 2.99 -6.09
C ARG A 23 -7.19 1.60 -5.63
N TYR A 24 -5.89 1.38 -5.43
CA TYR A 24 -5.39 0.10 -4.95
C TYR A 24 -5.85 -0.22 -3.52
N VAL A 25 -5.79 0.76 -2.61
CA VAL A 25 -6.24 0.56 -1.22
C VAL A 25 -7.75 0.34 -1.15
N VAL A 26 -8.54 1.09 -1.91
CA VAL A 26 -10.00 0.96 -1.95
C VAL A 26 -10.45 -0.38 -2.54
N ALA A 27 -9.71 -0.93 -3.51
CA ALA A 27 -10.00 -2.25 -4.05
C ALA A 27 -9.90 -3.35 -2.98
N GLU A 28 -8.94 -3.23 -2.06
CA GLU A 28 -8.74 -4.17 -0.94
C GLU A 28 -9.59 -3.82 0.29
N LYS A 29 -9.81 -2.53 0.53
CA LYS A 29 -10.54 -1.96 1.68
C LYS A 29 -11.49 -0.86 1.19
N PRO A 30 -12.72 -1.21 0.78
CA PRO A 30 -13.69 -0.24 0.24
C PRO A 30 -13.99 0.93 1.17
N GLU A 31 -13.90 0.69 2.49
CA GLU A 31 -14.08 1.67 3.56
C GLU A 31 -13.07 2.82 3.50
N ALA A 32 -11.88 2.60 2.92
CA ALA A 32 -10.83 3.62 2.79
C ALA A 32 -11.14 4.70 1.75
N LYS A 33 -12.28 4.62 1.05
CA LYS A 33 -12.65 5.54 -0.03
C LYS A 33 -12.76 6.99 0.44
N ASP A 34 -13.29 7.21 1.63
CA ASP A 34 -13.55 8.54 2.20
C ASP A 34 -12.48 8.96 3.23
N GLU A 35 -11.46 8.13 3.43
CA GLU A 35 -10.38 8.36 4.38
C GLU A 35 -9.35 9.39 3.88
N THR A 36 -8.62 10.00 4.81
CA THR A 36 -7.53 10.93 4.48
C THR A 36 -6.41 10.23 3.69
N PHE A 37 -5.66 10.99 2.89
CA PHE A 37 -4.58 10.40 2.09
C PHE A 37 -3.49 9.76 2.96
N ASP A 38 -3.20 10.31 4.14
CA ASP A 38 -2.26 9.73 5.10
C ASP A 38 -2.73 8.37 5.63
N THR A 39 -4.03 8.26 5.97
CA THR A 39 -4.65 6.98 6.32
C THR A 39 -4.54 5.97 5.17
N VAL A 40 -4.81 6.40 3.93
CA VAL A 40 -4.69 5.56 2.73
C VAL A 40 -3.26 5.06 2.53
N VAL A 41 -2.25 5.92 2.69
CA VAL A 41 -0.83 5.52 2.60
C VAL A 41 -0.48 4.51 3.69
N THR A 42 -0.92 4.75 4.93
CA THR A 42 -0.69 3.84 6.06
C THR A 42 -1.29 2.46 5.80
N LEU A 43 -2.54 2.39 5.35
CA LEU A 43 -3.20 1.14 4.95
C LEU A 43 -2.45 0.46 3.80
N GLY A 44 -2.01 1.22 2.80
CA GLY A 44 -1.21 0.70 1.70
C GLY A 44 0.11 0.07 2.16
N LEU A 45 0.82 0.69 3.11
CA LEU A 45 2.04 0.14 3.70
C LEU A 45 1.76 -1.16 4.47
N ILE A 46 0.66 -1.23 5.22
CA ILE A 46 0.26 -2.45 5.95
C ILE A 46 -0.02 -3.58 4.97
N ILE A 47 -0.79 -3.34 3.90
CA ILE A 47 -1.11 -4.34 2.88
C ILE A 47 0.17 -4.87 2.22
N VAL A 48 1.06 -3.97 1.81
CA VAL A 48 2.35 -4.35 1.22
C VAL A 48 3.23 -5.11 2.22
N GLY A 49 3.31 -4.67 3.47
CA GLY A 49 4.09 -5.33 4.51
C GLY A 49 3.59 -6.75 4.79
N ALA A 50 2.28 -6.94 4.87
CA ALA A 50 1.65 -8.25 5.04
C ALA A 50 1.96 -9.20 3.87
N TYR A 51 1.90 -8.70 2.62
CA TYR A 51 2.25 -9.49 1.45
C TYR A 51 3.71 -9.96 1.46
N ILE A 52 4.65 -9.07 1.83
CA ILE A 52 6.08 -9.41 1.93
C ILE A 52 6.31 -10.46 3.02
N LEU A 53 5.65 -10.30 4.16
CA LEU A 53 5.75 -11.26 5.27
C LEU A 53 5.19 -12.63 4.87
N TYR A 54 4.07 -12.66 4.16
CA TYR A 54 3.48 -13.87 3.62
C TYR A 54 4.44 -14.59 2.67
N GLU A 55 4.99 -13.89 1.66
CA GLU A 55 5.97 -14.50 0.73
C GLU A 55 7.22 -15.00 1.45
N PHE A 56 7.70 -14.29 2.48
CA PHE A 56 8.86 -14.74 3.25
C PHE A 56 8.57 -16.05 4.01
N ILE A 57 7.40 -16.15 4.64
CA ILE A 57 6.98 -17.37 5.34
C ILE A 57 6.78 -18.53 4.35
N GLU A 58 6.13 -18.28 3.23
CA GLU A 58 5.90 -19.28 2.18
C GLU A 58 7.22 -19.80 1.61
N SER A 59 8.14 -18.90 1.24
CA SER A 59 9.49 -19.26 0.76
C SER A 59 10.30 -20.06 1.77
N ARG A 60 10.09 -19.85 3.08
CA ARG A 60 10.72 -20.61 4.17
C ARG A 60 10.03 -21.95 4.44
N SER A 61 8.74 -22.07 4.10
CA SER A 61 7.97 -23.30 4.27
C SER A 61 8.23 -24.32 3.16
N THR A 62 8.67 -23.86 1.98
CA THR A 62 8.98 -24.71 0.82
C THR A 62 10.47 -25.09 0.71
N ALA A 63 11.31 -24.66 1.64
CA ALA A 63 12.76 -24.91 1.69
C ALA A 63 13.10 -25.97 2.76
#